data_AF-A0A2V5YPK6-F1
#
_entry.id   AF-A0A2V5YPK6-F1
#
_cell.length_a   1.000
_cell.length_b   1.000
_cell.length_c   1.000
_cell.angle_alpha   90.00
_cell.angle_beta   90.00
_cell.angle_gamma   90.00
#
_symmetry.space_group_name_H-M   'P 1'
#
loop_
_entity.id
_entity.type
_entity.pdbx_description
1 polymer ?
#
loop_
_entity_poly.entity_id
_entity_poly.type
_entity_poly.pdbx_seq_one_letter_code
_entity_poly.pdbx_strand_id
1 'polypeptide(L)'
;MGEFSSFRRPLLIALPIGYGLVLRFVGEFLAVRALGILCLLAAEPLLDAAFLRYEPSRLLLTVFAYLLILAGLFWVAIPYVLRDQINWSTRTVFRWRFLHAIALFYGGVILTFAFTRY
;
A
#
# COMPACT_ATOMS: atom_id res chain seq x y z
N MET A 1 -29.38 11.08 32.20
CA MET A 1 -28.12 10.39 31.87
C MET A 1 -28.24 8.86 31.76
N GLY A 2 -29.42 8.23 31.99
CA GLY A 2 -29.59 6.76 32.00
C GLY A 2 -30.16 6.09 30.73
N GLU A 3 -30.71 6.85 29.78
CA GLU A 3 -31.41 6.30 28.59
C GLU A 3 -30.47 5.63 27.57
N PHE A 4 -29.17 5.95 27.57
CA PHE A 4 -28.17 5.30 26.71
C PHE A 4 -27.66 3.94 27.26
N SER A 5 -28.09 3.53 28.46
CA SER A 5 -27.70 2.22 29.02
C SER A 5 -28.37 1.05 28.30
N SER A 6 -29.62 1.23 27.86
CA SER A 6 -30.39 0.21 27.14
C SER A 6 -29.82 -0.05 25.74
N PHE A 7 -29.34 1.00 25.06
CA PHE A 7 -28.73 0.88 23.73
C PHE A 7 -27.31 0.29 23.73
N ARG A 8 -26.65 0.25 24.89
CA ARG A 8 -25.28 -0.28 25.03
C ARG A 8 -25.20 -1.78 24.76
N ARG A 9 -26.18 -2.56 25.23
CA ARG A 9 -26.25 -4.02 25.02
C ARG A 9 -26.42 -4.43 23.54
N PRO A 10 -27.39 -3.89 22.79
CA PRO A 10 -27.51 -4.20 21.36
C PRO A 10 -26.32 -3.67 20.57
N LEU A 11 -25.74 -2.50 20.92
CA LEU A 11 -24.54 -2.00 20.27
C LEU A 11 -23.32 -2.93 20.48
N LEU A 12 -23.11 -3.42 21.71
CA LEU A 12 -22.01 -4.34 22.04
C LEU A 12 -22.11 -5.70 21.32
N ILE A 13 -23.31 -6.13 20.94
CA ILE A 13 -23.54 -7.37 20.18
C ILE A 13 -23.50 -7.10 18.66
N ALA A 14 -24.07 -5.98 18.21
CA ALA A 14 -24.05 -5.57 16.82
C ALA A 14 -22.63 -5.28 16.32
N LEU A 15 -21.74 -4.77 17.18
CA LEU A 15 -20.36 -4.44 16.83
C LEU A 15 -19.53 -5.67 16.38
N PRO A 16 -19.40 -6.77 17.15
CA PRO A 16 -18.63 -7.94 16.71
C PRO A 16 -19.28 -8.66 15.52
N ILE A 17 -20.62 -8.68 15.44
CA ILE A 17 -21.34 -9.27 14.30
C ILE A 17 -21.08 -8.43 13.04
N GLY A 18 -21.21 -7.11 13.15
CA GLY A 18 -20.90 -6.17 12.07
C GLY A 18 -19.44 -6.27 11.64
N TYR A 19 -18.51 -6.38 12.58
CA TYR A 19 -17.09 -6.60 12.30
C TYR A 19 -16.85 -7.91 11.53
N GLY A 20 -17.44 -9.02 11.98
CA GLY A 20 -17.35 -10.31 11.30
C GLY A 20 -17.96 -10.28 9.89
N LEU A 21 -19.10 -9.60 9.72
CA LEU A 21 -19.73 -9.41 8.42
C LEU A 21 -18.86 -8.57 7.49
N VAL A 22 -18.26 -7.49 7.97
CA VAL A 22 -17.31 -6.67 7.19
C VAL A 22 -16.08 -7.50 6.80
N LEU A 23 -15.52 -8.31 7.70
CA LEU A 23 -14.41 -9.20 7.35
C LEU A 23 -14.80 -10.23 6.27
N ARG A 24 -16.03 -10.78 6.34
CA ARG A 24 -16.48 -11.84 5.43
C ARG A 24 -16.91 -11.33 4.05
N PHE A 25 -17.57 -10.17 4.00
CA PHE A 25 -18.17 -9.60 2.80
C PHE A 25 -17.35 -8.47 2.20
N VAL A 26 -16.45 -7.85 2.98
CA VAL A 26 -15.69 -6.65 2.63
C VAL A 26 -14.18 -6.92 2.78
N GLY A 27 -13.73 -8.08 2.30
CA GLY A 27 -12.30 -8.46 2.31
C GLY A 27 -11.39 -7.48 1.55
N GLU A 28 -11.98 -6.68 0.66
CA GLU A 28 -11.28 -5.69 -0.18
C GLU A 28 -10.73 -4.51 0.63
N PHE A 29 -11.42 -4.08 1.69
CA PHE A 29 -11.02 -2.89 2.44
C PHE A 29 -9.86 -3.14 3.41
N LEU A 30 -9.72 -4.36 3.94
CA LEU A 30 -8.65 -4.67 4.88
C LEU A 30 -7.31 -4.88 4.17
N ALA A 31 -7.32 -5.62 3.05
CA ALA A 31 -6.12 -5.88 2.25
C ALA A 31 -5.55 -4.58 1.63
N VAL A 32 -6.41 -3.75 1.04
CA VAL A 32 -6.01 -2.46 0.46
C VAL A 32 -5.43 -1.52 1.52
N ARG A 33 -6.03 -1.48 2.71
CA ARG A 33 -5.57 -0.61 3.79
C ARG A 33 -4.25 -1.09 4.39
N ALA A 34 -4.10 -2.40 4.57
CA ALA A 34 -2.82 -3.00 4.96
C ALA A 34 -1.73 -2.71 3.92
N LEU A 35 -2.05 -2.80 2.63
CA LEU A 35 -1.12 -2.47 1.54
C LEU A 35 -0.71 -0.99 1.56
N GLY A 36 -1.64 -0.07 1.79
CA GLY A 36 -1.31 1.35 1.98
C GLY A 36 -0.36 1.60 3.15
N ILE A 37 -0.60 0.96 4.30
CA ILE A 37 0.30 1.03 5.46
C ILE A 37 1.68 0.46 5.12
N LEU A 38 1.74 -0.67 4.40
CA LEU A 38 3.02 -1.25 3.95
C LEU A 38 3.78 -0.32 2.99
N CYS A 39 3.09 0.37 2.06
CA CYS A 39 3.72 1.35 1.18
C CYS A 39 4.30 2.53 1.96
N LEU A 40 3.58 3.03 2.97
CA LEU A 40 4.06 4.11 3.86
C LEU A 40 5.26 3.64 4.71
N LEU A 41 5.18 2.44 5.28
CA LEU A 41 6.26 1.83 6.06
C LEU A 41 7.51 1.59 5.19
N ALA A 42 7.35 1.23 3.92
CA ALA A 42 8.47 1.06 2.99
C ALA A 42 9.10 2.41 2.59
N ALA A 43 8.33 3.49 2.55
CA ALA A 43 8.82 4.83 2.23
C ALA A 43 9.65 5.44 3.38
N GLU A 44 9.33 5.12 4.63
CA GLU A 44 10.03 5.61 5.83
C GLU A 44 11.56 5.37 5.82
N PRO A 45 12.07 4.11 5.75
CA PRO A 45 13.51 3.86 5.74
C PRO A 45 14.18 4.40 4.48
N LEU A 46 13.41 4.54 3.39
CA LEU A 46 13.91 5.07 2.13
C LEU A 46 14.16 6.58 2.20
N LEU A 47 13.28 7.30 2.87
CA LEU A 47 13.42 8.73 3.16
C LEU A 47 14.54 8.98 4.19
N ASP A 48 14.66 8.13 5.20
CA ASP A 48 15.71 8.25 6.22
C ASP A 48 17.11 8.04 5.64
N ALA A 49 17.29 7.04 4.76
CA ALA A 49 18.54 6.82 4.03
C ALA A 49 18.95 7.99 3.11
N ALA A 50 17.95 8.73 2.61
CA ALA A 50 18.14 9.91 1.77
C ALA A 50 18.44 11.19 2.57
N PHE A 51 18.02 11.28 3.84
CA PHE A 51 17.98 12.53 4.60
C PHE A 51 19.35 13.11 4.94
N LEU A 52 20.40 12.29 5.04
CA LEU A 52 21.75 12.71 5.46
C LEU A 52 22.80 12.74 4.34
N ARG A 53 22.39 12.60 3.07
CA ARG A 53 23.28 12.53 1.91
C ARG A 53 23.16 13.77 1.03
N TYR A 54 24.28 14.41 0.70
CA TYR A 54 24.33 15.62 -0.16
C TYR A 54 24.42 15.31 -1.66
N GLU A 55 24.37 14.03 -2.02
CA GLU A 55 24.60 13.53 -3.36
C GLU A 55 23.33 13.65 -4.23
N PRO A 56 23.43 13.97 -5.54
CA PRO A 56 22.27 14.08 -6.42
C PRO A 56 21.54 12.74 -6.65
N SER A 57 22.16 11.60 -6.32
CA SER A 57 21.52 10.28 -6.26
C SER A 57 20.38 10.22 -5.24
N ARG A 58 20.35 11.14 -4.26
CA ARG A 58 19.25 11.30 -3.29
C ARG A 58 17.91 11.51 -3.98
N LEU A 59 17.87 12.30 -5.06
CA LEU A 59 16.63 12.69 -5.74
C LEU A 59 15.88 11.48 -6.32
N LEU A 60 16.60 10.47 -6.81
CA LEU A 60 15.98 9.23 -7.30
C LEU A 60 15.28 8.49 -6.16
N LEU A 61 15.93 8.41 -4.99
CA LEU A 61 15.42 7.71 -3.82
C LEU A 61 14.21 8.44 -3.22
N THR A 62 14.27 9.77 -3.07
CA THR A 62 13.14 10.57 -2.58
C THR A 62 11.97 10.57 -3.55
N VAL A 63 12.19 10.72 -4.86
CA VAL A 63 11.10 10.65 -5.85
C VAL A 63 10.42 9.28 -5.80
N PHE A 64 11.18 8.19 -5.68
CA PHE A 64 10.59 6.86 -5.53
C PHE A 64 9.79 6.69 -4.23
N ALA A 65 10.29 7.21 -3.11
CA ALA A 65 9.54 7.22 -1.85
C ALA A 65 8.21 7.98 -1.98
N TYR A 66 8.21 9.15 -2.61
CA TYR A 66 6.98 9.91 -2.85
C TYR A 66 6.00 9.20 -3.78
N LEU A 67 6.50 8.49 -4.80
CA LEU A 67 5.64 7.65 -5.66
C LEU A 67 5.00 6.51 -4.86
N LEU A 68 5.74 5.85 -3.96
CA LEU A 68 5.20 4.81 -3.08
C LEU A 68 4.12 5.36 -2.14
N ILE A 69 4.33 6.56 -1.58
CA ILE A 69 3.35 7.24 -0.73
C ILE A 69 2.08 7.55 -1.53
N LEU A 70 2.21 8.12 -2.74
CA LEU A 70 1.07 8.44 -3.60
C LEU A 70 0.32 7.19 -4.03
N ALA A 71 1.02 6.11 -4.37
CA ALA A 71 0.39 4.84 -4.72
C ALA A 71 -0.37 4.24 -3.53
N GLY A 72 0.24 4.23 -2.33
CA GLY A 72 -0.40 3.79 -1.10
C GLY A 72 -1.67 4.59 -0.78
N LEU A 73 -1.61 5.92 -0.89
CA LEU A 73 -2.75 6.80 -0.66
C LEU A 73 -3.86 6.59 -1.70
N PHE A 74 -3.50 6.45 -2.98
CA PHE A 74 -4.44 6.25 -4.07
C PHE A 74 -5.20 4.93 -3.92
N TRP A 75 -4.51 3.84 -3.60
CA TRP A 75 -5.14 2.55 -3.37
C TRP A 75 -6.06 2.58 -2.15
N VAL A 76 -5.65 3.22 -1.04
CA VAL A 76 -6.50 3.36 0.16
C VAL A 76 -7.75 4.19 -0.11
N ALA A 77 -7.63 5.27 -0.88
CA ALA A 77 -8.76 6.13 -1.24
C ALA A 77 -9.79 5.41 -2.12
N ILE A 78 -9.33 4.52 -3.02
CA ILE A 78 -10.16 3.90 -4.04
C ILE A 78 -9.92 2.37 -4.09
N PRO A 79 -10.49 1.59 -3.16
CA PRO A 79 -10.16 0.17 -3.00
C PRO A 79 -10.59 -0.69 -4.20
N TYR A 80 -11.63 -0.31 -4.94
CA TYR A 80 -12.11 -1.07 -6.10
C TYR A 80 -11.11 -1.05 -7.27
N VAL A 81 -10.23 -0.04 -7.35
CA VAL A 81 -9.22 0.05 -8.42
C VAL A 81 -8.15 -1.03 -8.27
N LEU A 82 -7.75 -1.36 -7.03
CA LEU A 82 -6.80 -2.45 -6.80
C LEU A 82 -7.38 -3.79 -7.26
N ARG A 83 -8.67 -4.03 -6.99
CA ARG A 83 -9.36 -5.25 -7.42
C ARG A 83 -9.39 -5.37 -8.95
N ASP A 84 -9.74 -4.29 -9.63
CA ASP A 84 -9.77 -4.27 -11.09
C ASP A 84 -8.37 -4.43 -11.70
N GLN A 85 -7.34 -3.84 -11.08
CA GLN A 85 -5.94 -4.05 -11.48
C GLN A 85 -5.49 -5.50 -11.28
N ILE A 86 -5.87 -6.15 -10.18
CA ILE A 86 -5.55 -7.57 -9.96
C ILE A 86 -6.29 -8.43 -10.99
N ASN A 87 -7.60 -8.25 -11.17
CA ASN A 87 -8.37 -8.98 -12.16
C ASN A 87 -7.85 -8.77 -13.59
N TRP A 88 -7.45 -7.55 -13.92
CA TRP A 88 -6.89 -7.21 -15.23
C TRP A 88 -5.49 -7.82 -15.44
N SER A 89 -4.64 -7.81 -14.40
CA SER A 89 -3.27 -8.35 -14.47
C SER A 89 -3.23 -9.88 -14.46
N THR A 90 -4.11 -10.53 -13.72
CA THR A 90 -4.24 -12.01 -13.66
C THR A 90 -4.92 -12.58 -14.90
N ARG A 91 -5.55 -11.75 -15.75
CA ARG A 91 -6.24 -12.19 -16.97
C ARG A 91 -5.32 -12.81 -18.02
N THR A 92 -4.01 -12.53 -17.97
CA THR A 92 -3.03 -13.12 -18.90
C THR A 92 -1.65 -13.22 -18.24
N VAL A 93 -1.10 -14.43 -18.17
CA VAL A 93 0.23 -14.72 -17.57
C VAL A 93 1.35 -13.85 -18.15
N PHE A 94 1.26 -13.49 -19.44
CA PHE A 94 2.20 -12.60 -20.10
C PHE A 94 2.23 -11.18 -19.50
N ARG A 95 1.06 -10.63 -19.13
CA ARG A 95 0.94 -9.29 -18.54
C ARG A 95 1.46 -9.26 -17.11
N TRP A 96 1.18 -10.31 -16.35
CA TRP A 96 1.72 -10.49 -15.00
C TRP A 96 3.26 -10.50 -15.00
N ARG A 97 3.86 -11.28 -15.91
CA ARG A 97 5.33 -11.34 -16.07
C ARG A 97 5.92 -10.01 -16.53
N PHE A 98 5.25 -9.30 -17.43
CA PHE A 98 5.72 -8.00 -17.92
C PHE A 98 5.71 -6.91 -16.83
N LEU A 99 4.66 -6.86 -16.01
CA LEU A 99 4.60 -5.93 -14.86
C LEU A 99 5.72 -6.18 -13.85
N HIS A 100 5.98 -7.45 -13.54
CA HIS A 100 7.07 -7.82 -12.63
C HIS A 100 8.44 -7.56 -13.25
N ALA A 101 8.59 -7.74 -14.56
CA ALA A 101 9.84 -7.41 -15.27
C ALA A 101 10.14 -5.91 -15.24
N ILE A 102 9.13 -5.05 -15.36
CA ILE A 102 9.29 -3.59 -15.23
C ILE A 102 9.70 -3.21 -13.81
N ALA A 103 9.05 -3.80 -12.79
CA ALA A 103 9.41 -3.56 -11.39
C ALA A 103 10.86 -4.02 -11.09
N LEU A 104 11.27 -5.16 -11.65
CA LEU A 104 12.62 -5.71 -11.50
C LEU A 104 13.66 -4.86 -12.26
N PHE A 105 13.32 -4.37 -13.45
CA PHE A 105 14.17 -3.45 -14.19
C PHE A 105 14.37 -2.13 -13.44
N TYR A 106 13.29 -1.56 -12.88
CA TYR A 106 13.36 -0.33 -12.09
C TYR A 106 14.20 -0.52 -10.82
N GLY A 107 14.02 -1.65 -10.11
CA GLY A 107 14.87 -2.02 -8.98
C GLY A 107 16.34 -2.24 -9.38
N GLY A 108 16.56 -2.84 -10.57
CA GLY A 108 17.88 -3.02 -11.16
C GLY A 108 18.58 -1.70 -11.45
N VAL A 109 17.86 -0.73 -12.02
CA VAL A 109 18.39 0.62 -12.27
C VAL A 109 18.81 1.29 -10.96
N ILE A 110 17.99 1.22 -9.91
CA ILE A 110 18.34 1.76 -8.59
C ILE A 110 19.60 1.09 -8.02
N LEU A 111 19.69 -0.25 -8.10
CA LEU A 111 20.88 -1.00 -7.67
C LEU A 111 22.12 -0.60 -8.47
N THR A 112 22.00 -0.47 -9.78
CA THR A 112 23.13 -0.09 -10.64
C THR A 112 23.65 1.30 -10.27
N PHE A 113 22.76 2.27 -10.05
CA PHE A 113 23.14 3.61 -9.58
C PHE A 113 23.74 3.61 -8.17
N ALA A 114 23.33 2.68 -7.29
CA ALA A 114 23.94 2.51 -5.97
C ALA A 114 25.36 1.96 -6.07
N PHE A 115 25.62 0.99 -6.96
CA PHE A 115 26.95 0.40 -7.16
C PHE A 115 27.91 1.30 -7.94
N THR A 116 27.42 2.11 -8.88
CA THR A 116 28.26 3.04 -9.66
C THR A 116 28.78 4.24 -8.84
N ARG A 117 28.32 4.42 -7.60
CA ARG A 117 28.74 5.51 -6.70
C ARG A 117 29.59 5.10 -5.49
N TYR A 118 29.99 3.82 -5.40
CA TYR A 118 31.15 3.41 -4.59
C TYR A 118 32.42 3.50 -5.43
#